data_AF-A0A1M6H264-F1
#
_entry.id   AF-A0A1M6H264-F1
#
_cell.length_a   1.000
_cell.length_b   1.000
_cell.length_c   1.000
_cell.angle_alpha   90.00
_cell.angle_beta   90.00
_cell.angle_gamma   90.00
#
_symmetry.space_group_name_H-M   'P 1'
#
loop_
_entity.id
_entity.type
_entity.pdbx_description
1 polymer ?
#
loop_
_entity_poly.entity_id
_entity_poly.type
_entity_poly.pdbx_seq_one_letter_code
_entity_poly.pdbx_strand_id
1 'polypeptide(L)'
;MNEPSTERTPLAIAAEINRIKQETCKIMLTNALEIGKRLKEAKDLLPHGEWGKWLVESVSYSQRKANKLMQLYKEYGDKLFPDGAGEGRSNSPTWANLTYNQALLLLGIPEDEREEFILEQDVNNITIRELNRALKEQ
;
A
#
# COMPACT_ATOMS: atom_id res chain seq x y z
N MET A 1 10.77 13.34 -41.15
CA MET A 1 9.46 13.42 -40.47
C MET A 1 9.69 14.11 -39.15
N ASN A 2 9.14 15.30 -38.96
CA ASN A 2 9.26 16.03 -37.69
C ASN A 2 8.25 15.44 -36.71
N GLU A 3 8.73 14.82 -35.64
CA GLU A 3 7.87 14.53 -34.48
C GLU A 3 7.26 15.85 -33.99
N PRO A 4 5.95 15.90 -33.72
CA PRO A 4 5.36 17.09 -33.12
C PRO A 4 6.00 17.29 -31.76
N SER A 5 6.79 18.37 -31.61
CA SER A 5 7.28 18.78 -30.30
C SER A 5 6.04 19.05 -29.45
N THR A 6 5.77 18.19 -28.48
CA THR A 6 4.70 18.42 -27.53
C THR A 6 5.06 19.69 -26.77
N GLU A 7 4.31 20.76 -27.03
CA GLU A 7 4.58 22.06 -26.44
C GLU A 7 4.60 21.92 -24.92
N ARG A 8 5.72 22.35 -24.31
CA ARG A 8 5.96 22.12 -22.89
C ARG A 8 5.12 23.09 -22.04
N THR A 9 3.87 22.71 -21.78
CA THR A 9 2.95 23.52 -20.98
C THR A 9 2.95 23.12 -19.50
N PRO A 10 2.68 24.04 -18.56
CA PRO A 10 2.49 23.72 -17.14
C PRO A 10 1.47 22.59 -16.88
N LEU A 11 0.40 22.52 -17.68
CA LEU A 11 -0.60 21.46 -17.64
C LEU A 11 -0.02 20.09 -18.00
N ALA A 12 0.80 20.00 -19.05
CA ALA A 12 1.49 18.77 -19.40
C ALA A 12 2.46 18.32 -18.29
N ILE A 13 3.22 19.26 -17.70
CA ILE A 13 4.12 18.97 -16.56
C ILE A 13 3.32 18.44 -15.37
N ALA A 14 2.18 19.05 -15.04
CA ALA A 14 1.34 18.62 -13.93
C ALA A 14 0.80 17.20 -14.13
N ALA A 15 0.37 16.87 -15.36
CA ALA A 15 -0.10 15.52 -15.69
C ALA A 15 1.01 14.46 -15.53
N GLU A 16 2.25 14.78 -15.95
CA GLU A 16 3.41 13.90 -15.76
C GLU A 16 3.75 13.70 -14.28
N ILE A 17 3.78 14.79 -13.49
CA ILE A 17 4.04 14.73 -12.05
C ILE A 17 2.99 13.82 -11.37
N ASN A 18 1.72 13.99 -11.71
CA ASN A 18 0.64 13.18 -11.14
C ASN A 18 0.75 11.71 -11.54
N ARG A 19 1.14 11.42 -12.78
CA ARG A 19 1.41 10.05 -13.25
C ARG A 19 2.56 9.42 -12.46
N ILE A 20 3.71 10.09 -12.36
CA ILE A 20 4.88 9.61 -11.61
C ILE A 20 4.52 9.38 -10.15
N LYS A 21 3.76 10.29 -9.54
CA LYS A 21 3.28 10.15 -8.16
C LYS A 21 2.42 8.90 -7.99
N GLN A 22 1.45 8.68 -8.88
CA GLN A 22 0.57 7.51 -8.81
C GLN A 22 1.36 6.20 -8.95
N GLU A 23 2.27 6.13 -9.92
CA GLU A 23 3.14 4.97 -10.14
C GLU A 23 4.05 4.69 -8.93
N THR A 24 4.67 5.74 -8.40
CA THR A 24 5.51 5.65 -7.19
C THR A 24 4.72 5.11 -6.01
N CYS A 25 3.49 5.59 -5.79
CA CYS A 25 2.64 5.10 -4.70
C CYS A 25 2.26 3.62 -4.85
N LYS A 26 1.97 3.17 -6.08
CA LYS A 26 1.68 1.76 -6.37
C LYS A 26 2.88 0.88 -6.07
N ILE A 27 4.06 1.24 -6.60
CA ILE A 27 5.31 0.51 -6.34
C ILE A 27 5.61 0.45 -4.84
N MET A 28 5.39 1.55 -4.12
CA MET A 28 5.65 1.61 -2.68
C MET A 28 4.73 0.68 -1.88
N LEU A 29 3.45 0.58 -2.24
CA LEU A 29 2.52 -0.36 -1.59
C LEU A 29 2.90 -1.81 -1.89
N THR A 30 3.18 -2.15 -3.15
CA THR A 30 3.64 -3.49 -3.55
C THR A 30 4.87 -3.91 -2.75
N ASN A 31 5.89 -3.05 -2.71
CA ASN A 31 7.14 -3.35 -2.01
C ASN A 31 6.92 -3.46 -0.49
N ALA A 32 6.03 -2.67 0.09
CA ALA A 32 5.71 -2.76 1.52
C ALA A 32 5.07 -4.12 1.88
N LEU A 33 4.18 -4.64 1.04
CA LEU A 33 3.56 -5.96 1.23
C LEU A 33 4.59 -7.08 1.10
N GLU A 34 5.46 -6.99 0.10
CA GLU A 34 6.51 -7.97 -0.17
C GLU A 34 7.58 -8.01 0.95
N ILE A 35 7.87 -6.86 1.55
CA ILE A 35 8.66 -6.78 2.79
C ILE A 35 7.90 -7.42 3.96
N GLY A 36 6.60 -7.13 4.11
CA GLY A 36 5.75 -7.72 5.14
C GLY A 36 5.74 -9.26 5.08
N LYS A 37 5.65 -9.83 3.87
CA LYS A 37 5.75 -11.27 3.60
C LYS A 37 7.07 -11.85 4.11
N ARG A 38 8.21 -11.28 3.69
CA ARG A 38 9.56 -11.70 4.14
C ARG A 38 9.78 -11.53 5.64
N LEU A 39 9.24 -10.48 6.24
CA LEU A 39 9.34 -10.28 7.69
C LEU A 39 8.58 -11.37 8.46
N LYS A 40 7.44 -11.83 7.94
CA LYS A 40 6.71 -12.97 8.51
C LYS A 40 7.53 -14.26 8.40
N GLU A 41 8.04 -14.56 7.21
CA GLU A 41 8.91 -15.72 6.98
C GLU A 41 10.14 -15.71 7.90
N ALA A 42 10.85 -14.58 7.99
CA ALA A 42 12.02 -14.46 8.86
C ALA A 42 11.68 -14.65 10.34
N LYS A 43 10.55 -14.11 10.80
CA LYS A 43 10.11 -14.23 12.19
C LYS A 43 9.82 -15.68 12.58
N ASP A 44 9.28 -16.47 11.66
CA ASP A 44 8.96 -17.89 11.89
C ASP A 44 10.22 -18.78 11.96
N LEU A 45 11.33 -18.33 11.35
CA LEU A 45 12.62 -19.04 11.37
C LEU A 45 13.51 -18.68 12.57
N LEU A 46 13.21 -17.59 13.27
CA LEU A 46 14.05 -17.08 14.36
C LEU A 46 13.70 -17.72 15.71
N PRO A 47 14.69 -18.04 16.55
CA PRO A 47 14.45 -18.45 17.93
C PRO A 47 13.70 -17.39 18.74
N HIS A 48 13.00 -17.82 19.78
CA HIS A 48 12.36 -16.91 20.72
C HIS A 48 13.39 -15.93 21.33
N GLY A 49 13.04 -14.63 21.34
CA GLY A 49 13.88 -13.57 21.88
C GLY A 49 14.80 -12.87 20.87
N GLU A 50 15.13 -13.50 19.74
CA GLU A 50 16.08 -12.95 18.77
C GLU A 50 15.47 -11.91 17.81
N TRP A 51 14.13 -11.90 17.69
CA TRP A 51 13.42 -11.07 16.72
C TRP A 51 13.78 -9.57 16.79
N GLY A 52 13.80 -8.99 17.99
CA GLY A 52 14.07 -7.56 18.16
C GLY A 52 15.49 -7.16 17.75
N LYS A 53 16.48 -7.99 18.10
CA LYS A 53 17.88 -7.78 17.75
C LYS A 53 18.08 -7.93 16.24
N TRP A 54 17.55 -9.00 15.66
CA TRP A 54 17.63 -9.27 14.23
C TRP A 54 17.06 -8.14 13.38
N LEU A 55 15.92 -7.56 13.79
CA LEU A 55 15.32 -6.42 13.09
C LEU A 55 16.26 -5.21 12.99
N VAL A 56 16.97 -4.90 14.07
CA VAL A 56 17.88 -3.75 14.12
C VAL A 56 19.13 -4.03 13.29
N GLU A 57 19.73 -5.20 13.47
CA GLU A 57 21.03 -5.55 12.89
C GLU A 57 20.95 -5.92 11.40
N SER A 58 19.87 -6.61 10.98
CA SER A 58 19.79 -7.18 9.62
C SER A 58 19.00 -6.33 8.63
N VAL A 59 17.98 -5.59 9.10
CA VAL A 59 17.09 -4.82 8.20
C VAL A 59 16.85 -3.37 8.65
N SER A 60 17.52 -2.94 9.73
CA SER A 60 17.45 -1.58 10.29
C SER A 60 16.02 -1.10 10.58
N TYR A 61 15.16 -2.00 11.06
CA TYR A 61 13.78 -1.69 11.40
C TYR A 61 13.54 -1.65 12.89
N SER A 62 12.64 -0.75 13.30
CA SER A 62 12.00 -0.87 14.61
C SER A 62 10.95 -1.96 14.58
N GLN A 63 10.68 -2.56 15.75
CA GLN A 63 9.61 -3.55 15.90
C GLN A 63 8.24 -2.98 15.47
N ARG A 64 7.99 -1.69 15.76
CA ARG A 64 6.77 -1.00 15.32
C ARG A 64 6.64 -0.96 13.80
N LYS A 65 7.71 -0.65 13.07
CA LYS A 65 7.71 -0.61 11.61
C LYS A 65 7.50 -2.01 11.03
N ALA A 66 8.24 -3.00 11.54
CA ALA A 66 8.12 -4.37 11.10
C ALA A 66 6.70 -4.93 11.29
N ASN A 67 6.11 -4.71 12.47
CA ASN A 67 4.74 -5.16 12.77
C ASN A 67 3.71 -4.52 11.82
N LYS A 68 3.83 -3.22 11.51
CA LYS A 68 2.95 -2.55 10.55
C LYS A 68 3.03 -3.15 9.14
N LEU A 69 4.24 -3.46 8.67
CA LEU A 69 4.44 -4.07 7.35
C LEU A 69 3.91 -5.50 7.29
N MET A 70 4.15 -6.29 8.35
CA MET A 70 3.58 -7.64 8.47
C MET A 70 2.05 -7.61 8.54
N GLN A 71 1.46 -6.63 9.23
CA GLN A 71 0.02 -6.45 9.29
C GLN A 71 -0.56 -6.08 7.92
N LEU A 72 0.08 -5.14 7.20
CA LEU A 72 -0.31 -4.80 5.82
C LEU A 72 -0.36 -6.05 4.94
N TYR A 73 0.70 -6.87 4.97
CA TYR A 73 0.73 -8.12 4.20
C TYR A 73 -0.38 -9.08 4.62
N LYS A 74 -0.61 -9.26 5.93
CA LYS A 74 -1.66 -10.14 6.43
C LYS A 74 -3.05 -9.74 5.92
N GLU A 75 -3.34 -8.43 5.87
CA GLU A 75 -4.71 -7.94 5.63
C GLU A 75 -5.00 -7.58 4.17
N TYR A 76 -3.95 -7.31 3.38
CA TYR A 76 -4.07 -6.91 1.97
C TYR A 76 -3.28 -7.78 1.00
N GLY A 77 -2.36 -8.62 1.47
CA GLY A 77 -1.48 -9.44 0.62
C GLY A 77 -2.29 -10.25 -0.39
N ASP A 78 -3.26 -11.04 0.08
CA ASP A 78 -4.07 -11.90 -0.78
C ASP A 78 -5.07 -11.12 -1.65
N LYS A 79 -5.50 -9.93 -1.20
CA LYS A 79 -6.46 -9.07 -1.91
C LYS A 79 -5.82 -8.31 -3.07
N LEU A 80 -4.59 -7.84 -2.90
CA LEU A 80 -3.86 -7.04 -3.88
C LEU A 80 -2.91 -7.88 -4.74
N PHE A 81 -2.41 -8.98 -4.20
CA PHE A 81 -1.44 -9.89 -4.82
C PHE A 81 -1.81 -11.35 -4.52
N PRO A 82 -2.91 -11.87 -5.10
CA PRO A 82 -3.17 -13.31 -5.03
C PRO A 82 -1.98 -14.02 -5.67
N ASP A 83 -1.25 -14.81 -4.88
CA ASP A 83 -0.04 -15.52 -5.31
C ASP A 83 -0.36 -16.32 -6.60
N GLY A 84 0.40 -16.06 -7.67
CA GLY A 84 0.61 -16.92 -8.84
C GLY A 84 -0.62 -17.49 -9.58
N ALA A 85 -0.89 -17.00 -10.80
CA ALA A 85 -1.59 -17.72 -11.89
C ALA A 85 -2.94 -18.41 -11.60
N GLY A 86 -3.58 -18.18 -10.45
CA GLY A 86 -4.90 -18.70 -10.13
C GLY A 86 -6.00 -17.70 -10.49
N GLU A 87 -7.08 -18.22 -11.09
CA GLU A 87 -8.35 -17.54 -11.35
C GLU A 87 -9.01 -17.07 -10.04
N GLY A 88 -8.46 -16.00 -9.47
CA GLY A 88 -8.84 -15.53 -8.15
C GLY A 88 -8.33 -14.13 -7.86
N ARG A 89 -8.01 -13.34 -8.90
CA ARG A 89 -8.04 -11.90 -8.74
C ARG A 89 -9.46 -11.57 -8.30
N SER A 90 -9.64 -11.15 -7.06
CA SER A 90 -10.68 -10.16 -6.80
C SER A 90 -10.30 -8.98 -7.67
N ASN A 91 -10.81 -8.97 -8.91
CA ASN A 91 -10.67 -7.85 -9.84
C ASN A 91 -11.48 -6.64 -9.35
N SER A 92 -11.87 -6.62 -8.07
CA SER A 92 -12.51 -5.49 -7.40
C SER A 92 -11.61 -4.27 -7.62
N PRO A 93 -12.02 -3.33 -8.48
CA PRO A 93 -11.24 -2.13 -8.78
C PRO A 93 -10.98 -1.28 -7.52
N THR A 94 -11.78 -1.53 -6.48
CA THR A 94 -11.75 -0.90 -5.15
C THR A 94 -10.36 -0.84 -4.56
N TRP A 95 -9.59 -1.92 -4.66
CA TRP A 95 -8.27 -2.04 -4.04
C TRP A 95 -7.12 -1.59 -4.96
N ALA A 96 -7.33 -1.56 -6.28
CA ALA A 96 -6.28 -1.43 -7.29
C ALA A 96 -5.55 -0.07 -7.31
N ASN A 97 -6.12 0.96 -6.66
CA ASN A 97 -5.58 2.32 -6.66
C ASN A 97 -5.19 2.84 -5.26
N LEU A 98 -5.22 1.99 -4.24
CA LEU A 98 -4.76 2.40 -2.91
C LEU A 98 -3.27 2.74 -2.91
N THR A 99 -2.94 3.81 -2.21
CA THR A 99 -1.56 4.15 -1.87
C THR A 99 -1.16 3.50 -0.54
N TYR A 100 0.16 3.35 -0.32
CA TYR A 100 0.70 2.82 0.95
C TYR A 100 0.12 3.49 2.20
N ASN A 101 0.01 4.83 2.20
CA ASN A 101 -0.49 5.55 3.35
C ASN A 101 -2.00 5.36 3.56
N GLN A 102 -2.79 5.23 2.48
CA GLN A 102 -4.23 4.93 2.59
C GLN A 102 -4.43 3.53 3.16
N ALA A 103 -3.74 2.53 2.62
CA ALA A 103 -3.79 1.15 3.11
C ALA A 103 -3.45 1.07 4.61
N LEU A 104 -2.42 1.82 5.04
CA LEU A 104 -2.02 1.87 6.45
C LEU A 104 -3.07 2.52 7.36
N LEU A 105 -3.76 3.56 6.90
CA LEU A 105 -4.83 4.22 7.65
C LEU A 105 -6.08 3.35 7.76
N LEU A 106 -6.42 2.65 6.68
CA LEU A 106 -7.56 1.73 6.63
C LEU A 106 -7.39 0.51 7.54
N LEU A 107 -6.17 0.19 8.02
CA LEU A 107 -5.98 -0.79 9.10
C LEU A 107 -6.65 -0.37 10.42
N GLY A 108 -7.05 0.90 10.55
CA GLY A 108 -7.74 1.42 11.72
C GLY A 108 -9.24 1.06 11.79
N ILE A 109 -9.81 0.53 10.71
CA ILE A 109 -11.21 0.10 10.64
C ILE A 109 -11.30 -1.43 10.47
N PRO A 110 -12.42 -2.06 10.90
CA PRO A 110 -12.65 -3.49 10.74
C PRO A 110 -12.48 -3.98 9.30
N GLU A 111 -12.00 -5.21 9.11
CA GLU A 111 -11.68 -5.73 7.77
C GLU A 111 -12.89 -5.79 6.83
N ASP A 112 -14.03 -6.17 7.39
CA ASP A 112 -15.33 -6.32 6.74
C ASP A 112 -15.97 -4.99 6.33
N GLU A 113 -15.65 -3.89 7.03
CA GLU A 113 -16.17 -2.55 6.70
C GLU A 113 -15.33 -1.79 5.66
N ARG A 114 -14.08 -2.20 5.41
CA ARG A 114 -13.16 -1.42 4.57
C ARG A 114 -13.58 -1.29 3.13
N GLU A 115 -14.09 -2.37 2.53
CA GLU A 115 -14.45 -2.33 1.11
C GLU A 115 -15.58 -1.34 0.87
N GLU A 116 -16.61 -1.38 1.72
CA GLU A 116 -17.71 -0.43 1.74
C GLU A 116 -17.20 1.00 1.97
N PHE A 117 -16.37 1.21 2.99
CA PHE A 117 -15.80 2.53 3.28
C PHE A 117 -15.00 3.09 2.09
N ILE A 118 -14.20 2.27 1.40
CA ILE A 118 -13.42 2.71 0.23
C ILE A 118 -14.33 3.18 -0.90
N LEU A 119 -15.43 2.47 -1.13
CA LEU A 119 -16.41 2.79 -2.17
C LEU A 119 -17.21 4.05 -1.81
N GLU A 120 -17.72 4.14 -0.58
CA GLU A 120 -18.53 5.26 -0.12
C GLU A 120 -17.76 6.58 -0.05
N GLN A 121 -16.53 6.53 0.46
CA GLN A 121 -15.69 7.73 0.63
C GLN A 121 -14.83 8.05 -0.60
N ASP A 122 -14.97 7.26 -1.67
CA ASP A 122 -14.15 7.36 -2.88
C ASP A 122 -12.65 7.52 -2.55
N VAL A 123 -12.13 6.61 -1.71
CA VAL A 123 -10.81 6.77 -1.08
C VAL A 123 -9.70 6.96 -2.11
N ASN A 124 -9.86 6.39 -3.30
CA ASN A 124 -8.90 6.49 -4.39
C ASN A 124 -8.72 7.92 -4.94
N ASN A 125 -9.69 8.81 -4.72
CA ASN A 125 -9.68 10.18 -5.24
C ASN A 125 -9.52 11.27 -4.17
N ILE A 126 -9.46 10.90 -2.88
CA ILE A 126 -9.26 11.86 -1.78
C ILE A 126 -7.80 11.89 -1.29
N THR A 127 -7.43 13.01 -0.67
CA THR A 127 -6.12 13.15 -0.04
C THR A 127 -6.01 12.37 1.27
N ILE A 128 -4.79 12.11 1.72
CA ILE A 128 -4.53 11.50 3.04
C ILE A 128 -5.15 12.31 4.18
N ARG A 129 -5.23 13.64 4.06
CA ARG A 129 -5.85 14.50 5.09
C ARG A 129 -7.37 14.31 5.14
N GLU A 130 -8.01 14.23 3.99
CA GLU A 130 -9.44 13.97 3.88
C GLU A 130 -9.79 12.57 4.37
N LEU A 131 -9.01 11.55 4.00
CA LEU A 131 -9.17 10.19 4.53
C LEU A 131 -9.07 10.17 6.07
N ASN A 132 -8.10 10.87 6.64
CA ASN A 132 -7.98 10.97 8.10
C ASN A 132 -9.17 11.68 8.78
N ARG A 133 -9.85 12.59 8.07
CA ARG A 133 -11.05 13.24 8.58
C ARG A 133 -12.24 12.29 8.50
N ALA A 134 -12.45 11.63 7.36
CA ALA A 134 -13.52 10.64 7.18
C ALA A 134 -13.45 9.53 8.23
N LEU A 135 -12.25 9.01 8.53
CA LEU A 135 -12.04 7.98 9.57
C LEU A 135 -12.32 8.46 11.00
N LYS A 136 -12.40 9.77 11.26
CA LYS A 136 -12.70 10.33 12.59
C LYS A 136 -14.17 10.70 12.77
N GLU A 137 -14.89 10.86 11.66
CA GLU A 137 -16.30 11.22 11.62
C GLU A 137 -17.21 9.98 11.55
N GLN A 138 -16.62 8.79 11.47
CA GLN A 138 -17.26 7.48 11.52
C GLN A 138 -17.80 7.15 12.92
#